data_AF-A0A9D5D5Z0-F1
#
_entry.id   AF-A0A9D5D5Z0-F1
#
_cell.length_a   1.000
_cell.length_b   1.000
_cell.length_c   1.000
_cell.angle_alpha   90.00
_cell.angle_beta   90.00
_cell.angle_gamma   90.00
#
_symmetry.space_group_name_H-M   'P 1'
#
loop_
_entity.id
_entity.type
_entity.pdbx_description
1 polymer ?
#
loop_
_entity_poly.entity_id
_entity_poly.type
_entity_poly.pdbx_seq_one_letter_code
_entity_poly.pdbx_strand_id
1 'polypeptide(L)'
;MAVAGEEARAPKLRVFFIPFFATSHIIPMTDIACQFAKRPGVEPTMVITAANAALIRPTLDHSASSGYTVQLLLYPFPSAAHLPSGIENLGSVSSDESWKIYKAVDLSRDAQDRIIREHTPDAIISDIPFWWTTAIAKDLGIPRITFHAAGVFPQCVMNNLVKNPVHDHVPTDSHQFTIPDLPGPSIKMVKSELPEFLKHHDFLTSAWDDLKKSQLESYGVVVNTFYELEHEYCDYYRKVDCQRAWFVGPVALCDEQGKAGRGGGESEAARENRERCMRWLGGKEAGSVMFVCFGSWCYLEDEQLREMALGLEASGMEFLWVLRGDGEHLKTEWMPEGWEERVQGKGLVVKGWAPQSAILDHEAVGVFMTHCGWNSLLEGLGCRKPILAWPLAFDHFITERLVVEVLKVGVRVWDGFRSTIEKEKVVVPAEAIERAVRKFIEGSGEGEEMRKRAAKWAEIAGAAVAEGDSSHKDLNSLIDDLFVLQRERKNGKHIE
;
A
#
# COMPACT_ATOMS: atom_id res chain seq x y z
N MET A 1 17.98 49.14 -28.87
CA MET A 1 17.70 48.18 -27.77
C MET A 1 16.75 47.15 -28.34
N ALA A 2 17.25 45.95 -28.63
CA ALA A 2 16.42 44.85 -29.11
C ALA A 2 15.63 44.28 -27.94
N VAL A 3 14.31 44.17 -28.14
CA VAL A 3 13.37 43.54 -27.21
C VAL A 3 13.73 42.06 -27.15
N ALA A 4 14.11 41.58 -25.97
CA ALA A 4 14.28 40.16 -25.72
C ALA A 4 12.93 39.47 -25.92
N GLY A 5 12.86 38.56 -26.88
CA GLY A 5 11.69 37.71 -27.08
C GLY A 5 11.50 36.84 -25.84
N GLU A 6 10.28 36.79 -25.33
CA GLU A 6 9.85 35.68 -24.47
C GLU A 6 10.06 34.39 -25.27
N GLU A 7 11.02 33.56 -24.83
CA GLU A 7 11.07 32.17 -25.26
C GLU A 7 9.71 31.54 -24.95
N ALA A 8 8.99 31.13 -25.99
CA ALA A 8 7.75 30.38 -25.83
C ALA A 8 8.06 29.14 -24.98
N ARG A 9 7.63 29.16 -23.71
CA ARG A 9 7.82 28.02 -22.79
C ARG A 9 7.31 26.77 -23.47
N ALA A 10 8.16 25.75 -23.57
CA ALA A 10 7.78 24.45 -24.08
C ALA A 10 6.52 23.96 -23.33
N PRO A 11 5.55 23.37 -24.04
CA PRO A 11 4.31 22.96 -23.41
C PRO A 11 4.59 21.93 -22.32
N LYS A 12 4.03 22.16 -21.13
CA LYS A 12 4.15 21.25 -19.99
C LYS A 12 3.22 20.04 -20.17
N LEU A 13 3.60 18.90 -19.57
CA LEU A 13 2.82 17.66 -19.51
C LEU A 13 2.04 17.64 -18.19
N ARG A 14 0.72 17.80 -18.26
CA ARG A 14 -0.19 17.82 -17.11
C ARG A 14 -0.71 16.41 -16.84
N VAL A 15 -0.39 15.84 -15.69
CA VAL A 15 -0.74 14.45 -15.32
C VAL A 15 -1.62 14.46 -14.08
N PHE A 16 -2.82 13.88 -14.18
CA PHE A 16 -3.74 13.76 -13.05
C PHE A 16 -3.54 12.43 -12.33
N PHE A 17 -3.48 12.48 -11.01
CA PHE A 17 -3.37 11.32 -10.12
C PHE A 17 -4.66 11.21 -9.31
N ILE A 18 -5.41 10.12 -9.48
CA ILE A 18 -6.73 9.92 -8.87
C ILE A 18 -6.71 8.63 -8.01
N PRO A 19 -6.36 8.74 -6.72
CA PRO A 19 -6.21 7.59 -5.83
C PRO A 19 -7.54 7.15 -5.20
N PHE A 20 -7.70 5.85 -4.98
CA PHE A 20 -8.80 5.28 -4.21
C PHE A 20 -8.82 5.85 -2.78
N PHE A 21 -10.00 5.84 -2.14
CA PHE A 21 -10.24 6.42 -0.81
C PHE A 21 -9.62 5.63 0.35
N ALA A 22 -8.36 5.21 0.23
CA ALA A 22 -7.62 4.55 1.29
C ALA A 22 -6.18 5.04 1.36
N THR A 23 -5.67 5.16 2.58
CA THR A 23 -4.29 5.60 2.87
C THR A 23 -3.23 4.79 2.11
N SER A 24 -3.43 3.48 1.97
CA SER A 24 -2.54 2.57 1.22
C SER A 24 -2.50 2.81 -0.29
N HIS A 25 -3.42 3.60 -0.84
CA HIS A 25 -3.43 4.01 -2.25
C HIS A 25 -2.95 5.46 -2.39
N ILE A 26 -3.46 6.33 -1.54
CA ILE A 26 -3.21 7.78 -1.55
C ILE A 26 -1.72 8.10 -1.35
N ILE A 27 -1.08 7.48 -0.34
CA ILE A 27 0.33 7.78 -0.02
C ILE A 27 1.27 7.38 -1.17
N PRO A 28 1.31 6.11 -1.64
CA PRO A 28 2.23 5.75 -2.71
C PRO A 28 1.94 6.48 -4.02
N MET A 29 0.69 6.76 -4.35
CA MET A 29 0.37 7.56 -5.54
C MET A 29 0.87 9.01 -5.41
N THR A 30 0.82 9.58 -4.20
CA THR A 30 1.41 10.89 -3.91
C THR A 30 2.93 10.87 -4.05
N ASP A 31 3.58 9.81 -3.56
CA ASP A 31 5.03 9.65 -3.69
C ASP A 31 5.43 9.57 -5.18
N ILE A 32 4.67 8.84 -6.01
CA ILE A 32 4.86 8.80 -7.47
C ILE A 32 4.68 10.20 -8.08
N ALA A 33 3.61 10.92 -7.72
CA ALA A 33 3.37 12.28 -8.21
C ALA A 33 4.53 13.24 -7.86
N CYS A 34 5.12 13.10 -6.66
CA CYS A 34 6.30 13.86 -6.26
C CYS A 34 7.53 13.49 -7.11
N GLN A 35 7.71 12.22 -7.49
CA GLN A 35 8.78 11.85 -8.43
C GLN A 35 8.53 12.40 -9.84
N PHE A 36 7.29 12.43 -10.32
CA PHE A 36 6.93 13.08 -11.58
C PHE A 36 7.29 14.57 -11.56
N ALA A 37 7.07 15.27 -10.44
CA ALA A 37 7.39 16.69 -10.29
C ALA A 37 8.90 16.99 -10.43
N LYS A 38 9.77 15.99 -10.21
CA LYS A 38 11.22 16.13 -10.42
C LYS A 38 11.62 16.20 -11.90
N ARG A 39 10.75 15.74 -12.81
CA ARG A 39 11.02 15.77 -14.25
C ARG A 39 10.71 17.17 -14.83
N PRO A 40 11.66 17.81 -15.52
CA PRO A 40 11.41 19.09 -16.16
C PRO A 40 10.23 19.05 -17.13
N GLY A 41 9.36 20.06 -17.07
CA GLY A 41 8.22 20.19 -17.95
C GLY A 41 7.02 19.32 -17.58
N VAL A 42 7.02 18.64 -16.42
CA VAL A 42 5.86 17.88 -15.92
C VAL A 42 5.12 18.68 -14.84
N GLU A 43 3.79 18.66 -14.89
CA GLU A 43 2.89 19.25 -13.89
C GLU A 43 1.96 18.16 -13.35
N PRO A 44 2.38 17.44 -12.29
CA PRO A 44 1.52 16.45 -11.65
C PRO A 44 0.47 17.15 -10.75
N THR A 45 -0.73 16.59 -10.75
CA THR A 45 -1.86 17.10 -9.95
C THR A 45 -2.57 15.95 -9.24
N MET A 46 -2.63 16.00 -7.92
CA MET A 46 -3.47 15.12 -7.12
C MET A 46 -4.93 15.58 -7.21
N VAL A 47 -5.81 14.73 -7.72
CA VAL A 47 -7.25 14.95 -7.78
C VAL A 47 -7.89 14.11 -6.67
N ILE A 48 -8.28 14.77 -5.58
CA ILE A 48 -8.56 14.10 -4.31
C ILE A 48 -9.65 14.82 -3.51
N THR A 49 -10.27 14.17 -2.55
CA THR A 49 -11.28 14.78 -1.67
C THR A 49 -10.64 15.55 -0.51
N ALA A 50 -11.40 16.45 0.12
CA ALA A 50 -10.85 17.41 1.08
C ALA A 50 -10.24 16.76 2.33
N ALA A 51 -10.88 15.75 2.92
CA ALA A 51 -10.35 15.09 4.11
C ALA A 51 -9.10 14.26 3.77
N ASN A 52 -9.08 13.64 2.59
CA ASN A 52 -7.93 12.89 2.10
C ASN A 52 -6.76 13.80 1.67
N ALA A 53 -7.01 15.05 1.28
CA ALA A 53 -5.94 16.02 0.99
C ALA A 53 -5.11 16.38 2.23
N ALA A 54 -5.74 16.43 3.41
CA ALA A 54 -5.06 16.73 4.67
C ALA A 54 -4.01 15.65 5.04
N LEU A 55 -4.24 14.40 4.64
CA LEU A 55 -3.32 13.28 4.86
C LEU A 55 -1.96 13.48 4.18
N ILE A 56 -1.97 14.06 2.97
CA ILE A 56 -0.79 14.16 2.10
C ILE A 56 -0.14 15.54 2.10
N ARG A 57 -0.79 16.51 2.73
CA ARG A 57 -0.32 17.90 2.82
C ARG A 57 1.16 18.02 3.24
N PRO A 58 1.65 17.31 4.29
CA PRO A 58 3.06 17.38 4.68
C PRO A 58 4.03 16.95 3.56
N THR A 59 3.68 15.88 2.84
CA THR A 59 4.49 15.37 1.72
C THR A 59 4.55 16.39 0.58
N LEU A 60 3.41 17.00 0.24
CA LEU A 60 3.32 17.98 -0.84
C LEU A 60 4.08 19.27 -0.52
N ASP A 61 3.92 19.80 0.70
CA ASP A 61 4.58 21.04 1.12
C ASP A 61 6.11 20.84 1.21
N HIS A 62 6.57 19.65 1.61
CA HIS A 62 7.99 19.29 1.58
C HIS A 62 8.54 19.17 0.15
N SER A 63 7.82 18.49 -0.73
CA SER A 63 8.16 18.40 -2.16
C SER A 63 8.28 19.79 -2.79
N ALA A 64 7.31 20.68 -2.50
CA ALA A 64 7.31 22.06 -2.97
C ALA A 64 8.49 22.87 -2.40
N SER A 65 8.85 22.67 -1.12
CA SER A 65 10.02 23.31 -0.50
C SER A 65 11.34 22.88 -1.15
N SER A 66 11.37 21.69 -1.74
CA SER A 66 12.49 21.18 -2.54
C SER A 66 12.46 21.62 -4.02
N GLY A 67 11.49 22.48 -4.39
CA GLY A 67 11.33 23.00 -5.76
C GLY A 67 10.46 22.13 -6.68
N TYR A 68 9.85 21.07 -6.16
CA TYR A 68 9.08 20.09 -6.94
C TYR A 68 7.59 20.16 -6.56
N THR A 69 6.86 21.08 -7.16
CA THR A 69 5.45 21.31 -6.86
C THR A 69 4.54 20.26 -7.49
N VAL A 70 3.68 19.67 -6.67
CA VAL A 70 2.52 18.86 -7.09
C VAL A 70 1.26 19.67 -6.79
N GLN A 71 0.39 19.84 -7.78
CA GLN A 71 -0.85 20.60 -7.62
C GLN A 71 -1.92 19.78 -6.90
N LEU A 72 -2.90 20.46 -6.31
CA LEU A 72 -4.07 19.85 -5.69
C LEU A 72 -5.34 20.35 -6.37
N LEU A 73 -6.19 19.42 -6.79
CA LEU A 73 -7.55 19.70 -7.23
C LEU A 73 -8.54 18.92 -6.37
N LEU A 74 -9.43 19.65 -5.71
CA LEU A 74 -10.40 19.07 -4.79
C LEU A 74 -11.74 18.85 -5.47
N TYR A 75 -12.35 17.69 -5.19
CA TYR A 75 -13.74 17.41 -5.55
C TYR A 75 -14.54 16.96 -4.33
N PRO A 76 -15.86 17.21 -4.29
CA PRO A 76 -16.67 16.88 -3.11
C PRO A 76 -16.80 15.36 -2.96
N PHE A 77 -16.62 14.86 -1.73
CA PHE A 77 -16.98 13.49 -1.40
C PHE A 77 -18.52 13.32 -1.42
N PRO A 78 -19.07 12.23 -1.97
CA PRO A 78 -20.52 12.08 -2.14
C PRO A 78 -21.27 11.97 -0.81
N SER A 79 -22.12 12.96 -0.49
CA SER A 79 -22.95 12.94 0.73
C SER A 79 -23.97 11.79 0.76
N ALA A 80 -24.36 11.26 -0.40
CA ALA A 80 -25.27 10.11 -0.55
C ALA A 80 -24.67 8.77 -0.04
N ALA A 81 -23.41 8.76 0.41
CA ALA A 81 -22.83 7.66 1.16
C ALA A 81 -23.36 7.58 2.61
N HIS A 82 -24.06 8.60 3.11
CA HIS A 82 -24.57 8.69 4.49
C HIS A 82 -23.47 8.50 5.55
N LEU A 83 -22.29 9.03 5.26
CA LEU A 83 -21.17 9.14 6.21
C LEU A 83 -21.17 10.55 6.82
N PRO A 84 -20.70 10.70 8.08
CA PRO A 84 -20.49 12.02 8.67
C PRO A 84 -19.52 12.88 7.85
N SER A 85 -19.67 14.20 7.94
CA SER A 85 -18.74 15.13 7.28
C SER A 85 -17.31 14.90 7.78
N GLY A 86 -16.35 14.85 6.84
CA GLY A 86 -14.94 14.58 7.14
C GLY A 86 -14.53 13.11 7.13
N ILE A 87 -15.49 12.17 7.07
CA ILE A 87 -15.21 10.74 6.96
C ILE A 87 -15.23 10.33 5.49
N GLU A 88 -14.06 10.38 4.85
CA GLU A 88 -13.89 10.13 3.41
C GLU A 88 -12.86 9.03 3.10
N ASN A 89 -12.35 8.34 4.14
CA ASN A 89 -11.28 7.36 4.01
C ASN A 89 -11.71 5.99 4.59
N LEU A 90 -11.34 4.90 3.91
CA LEU A 90 -11.61 3.53 4.32
C LEU A 90 -11.03 3.20 5.70
N GLY A 91 -9.88 3.79 6.06
CA GLY A 91 -9.28 3.60 7.38
C GLY A 91 -9.99 4.35 8.51
N SER A 92 -10.96 5.21 8.20
CA SER A 92 -11.70 6.04 9.16
C SER A 92 -13.10 5.50 9.49
N VAL A 93 -13.50 4.38 8.87
CA VAL A 93 -14.80 3.72 9.11
C VAL A 93 -14.60 2.35 9.77
N SER A 94 -15.64 1.85 10.44
CA SER A 94 -15.68 0.48 10.94
C SER A 94 -15.81 -0.52 9.79
N SER A 95 -15.55 -1.81 10.08
CA SER A 95 -15.74 -2.89 9.10
C SER A 95 -17.16 -2.91 8.53
N ASP A 96 -18.17 -2.74 9.38
CA ASP A 96 -19.59 -2.72 9.00
C ASP A 96 -20.00 -1.50 8.15
N GLU A 97 -19.23 -0.41 8.18
CA GLU A 97 -19.49 0.79 7.39
C GLU A 97 -18.58 0.91 6.15
N SER A 98 -17.63 0.00 5.98
CA SER A 98 -16.66 0.01 4.86
C SER A 98 -17.32 0.04 3.48
N TRP A 99 -18.45 -0.65 3.30
CA TRP A 99 -19.25 -0.67 2.07
C TRP A 99 -19.71 0.74 1.65
N LYS A 100 -19.88 1.69 2.58
CA LYS A 100 -20.25 3.07 2.26
C LYS A 100 -19.15 3.80 1.49
N ILE A 101 -17.88 3.50 1.78
CA ILE A 101 -16.73 4.03 1.05
C ILE A 101 -16.68 3.45 -0.37
N TYR A 102 -16.92 2.15 -0.53
CA TYR A 102 -17.03 1.53 -1.87
C TYR A 102 -18.21 2.10 -2.67
N LYS A 103 -19.36 2.34 -2.04
CA LYS A 103 -20.48 3.04 -2.69
C LYS A 103 -20.13 4.49 -3.09
N ALA A 104 -19.34 5.19 -2.26
CA ALA A 104 -18.89 6.54 -2.58
C ALA A 104 -17.97 6.59 -3.80
N VAL A 105 -17.23 5.50 -4.09
CA VAL A 105 -16.44 5.38 -5.32
C VAL A 105 -17.36 5.54 -6.54
N ASP A 106 -18.41 4.72 -6.67
CA ASP A 106 -19.34 4.81 -7.81
C ASP A 106 -20.01 6.18 -7.93
N LEU A 107 -20.40 6.76 -6.79
CA LEU A 107 -21.04 8.08 -6.72
C LEU A 107 -20.09 9.24 -7.07
N SER A 108 -18.78 9.02 -7.06
CA SER A 108 -17.79 10.06 -7.38
C SER A 108 -17.57 10.27 -8.89
N ARG A 109 -18.14 9.40 -9.73
CA ARG A 109 -17.96 9.42 -11.19
C ARG A 109 -18.23 10.78 -11.82
N ASP A 110 -19.39 11.39 -11.54
CA ASP A 110 -19.78 12.66 -12.16
C ASP A 110 -18.88 13.82 -11.73
N ALA A 111 -18.45 13.82 -10.46
CA ALA A 111 -17.54 14.83 -9.93
C ALA A 111 -16.13 14.71 -10.58
N GLN A 112 -15.65 13.47 -10.75
CA GLN A 112 -14.39 13.19 -11.42
C GLN A 112 -14.46 13.51 -12.93
N ASP A 113 -15.53 13.14 -13.63
CA ASP A 113 -15.72 13.48 -15.05
C ASP A 113 -15.70 15.00 -15.27
N ARG A 114 -16.47 15.74 -14.47
CA ARG A 114 -16.49 17.21 -14.52
C ARG A 114 -15.09 17.80 -14.32
N ILE A 115 -14.38 17.42 -13.26
CA ILE A 115 -13.09 18.04 -12.95
C ILE A 115 -12.02 17.72 -14.00
N ILE A 116 -12.04 16.49 -14.56
CA ILE A 116 -11.15 16.09 -15.65
C ILE A 116 -11.45 16.91 -16.91
N ARG A 117 -12.72 17.06 -17.30
CA ARG A 117 -13.11 17.81 -18.51
C ARG A 117 -12.87 19.31 -18.38
N GLU A 118 -13.07 19.88 -17.19
CA GLU A 118 -12.82 21.30 -16.93
C GLU A 118 -11.32 21.66 -17.03
N HIS A 119 -10.43 20.79 -16.51
CA HIS A 119 -9.01 21.08 -16.43
C HIS A 119 -8.17 20.48 -17.57
N THR A 120 -8.75 19.56 -18.36
CA THR A 120 -8.19 18.99 -19.59
C THR A 120 -6.76 18.44 -19.46
N PRO A 121 -6.49 17.43 -18.61
CA PRO A 121 -5.12 16.90 -18.45
C PRO A 121 -4.59 16.28 -19.76
N ASP A 122 -3.28 16.05 -19.79
CA ASP A 122 -2.62 15.35 -20.89
C ASP A 122 -2.57 13.83 -20.67
N ALA A 123 -2.68 13.37 -19.42
CA ALA A 123 -2.76 11.96 -19.05
C ALA A 123 -3.47 11.79 -17.69
N ILE A 124 -4.03 10.61 -17.44
CA ILE A 124 -4.64 10.22 -16.16
C ILE A 124 -3.95 8.97 -15.63
N ILE A 125 -3.48 9.02 -14.39
CA ILE A 125 -3.07 7.87 -13.59
C ILE A 125 -4.13 7.70 -12.51
N SER A 126 -4.92 6.65 -12.58
CA SER A 126 -6.04 6.43 -11.65
C SER A 126 -6.05 5.01 -11.14
N ASP A 127 -6.46 4.87 -9.89
CA ASP A 127 -6.66 3.59 -9.24
C ASP A 127 -7.66 2.70 -9.97
N ILE A 128 -7.47 1.38 -9.92
CA ILE A 128 -8.31 0.46 -10.70
C ILE A 128 -9.81 0.56 -10.38
N PRO A 129 -10.28 0.78 -9.13
CA PRO A 129 -11.70 0.95 -8.83
C PRO A 129 -12.39 2.11 -9.59
N PHE A 130 -11.64 3.12 -10.06
CA PHE A 130 -12.17 4.21 -10.90
C PHE A 130 -12.13 3.87 -12.38
N TRP A 131 -12.58 2.66 -12.73
CA TRP A 131 -12.49 2.10 -14.08
C TRP A 131 -13.17 2.95 -15.16
N TRP A 132 -14.16 3.78 -14.82
CA TRP A 132 -14.82 4.72 -15.73
C TRP A 132 -13.89 5.82 -16.27
N THR A 133 -12.79 6.10 -15.57
CA THR A 133 -11.81 7.10 -16.04
C THR A 133 -11.17 6.71 -17.37
N THR A 134 -11.18 5.42 -17.73
CA THR A 134 -10.77 4.94 -19.06
C THR A 134 -11.69 5.46 -20.16
N ALA A 135 -13.01 5.43 -19.96
CA ALA A 135 -13.98 5.97 -20.92
C ALA A 135 -13.84 7.49 -21.07
N ILE A 136 -13.66 8.21 -19.96
CA ILE A 136 -13.44 9.66 -19.95
C ILE A 136 -12.15 10.02 -20.72
N ALA A 137 -11.07 9.27 -20.45
CA ALA A 137 -9.79 9.47 -21.13
C ALA A 137 -9.90 9.23 -22.64
N LYS A 138 -10.62 8.17 -23.04
CA LYS A 138 -10.90 7.85 -24.45
C LYS A 138 -11.67 8.97 -25.14
N ASP A 139 -12.72 9.51 -24.52
CA ASP A 139 -13.49 10.63 -25.06
C ASP A 139 -12.64 11.89 -25.27
N LEU A 140 -11.67 12.13 -24.38
CA LEU A 140 -10.74 13.25 -24.47
C LEU A 140 -9.53 12.96 -25.37
N GLY A 141 -9.40 11.73 -25.87
CA GLY A 141 -8.24 11.27 -26.63
C GLY A 141 -6.94 11.42 -25.83
N ILE A 142 -6.91 10.98 -24.57
CA ILE A 142 -5.72 11.01 -23.69
C ILE A 142 -5.44 9.63 -23.12
N PRO A 143 -4.16 9.30 -22.80
CA PRO A 143 -3.84 8.04 -22.16
C PRO A 143 -4.36 8.00 -20.71
N ARG A 144 -4.91 6.83 -20.34
CA ARG A 144 -5.16 6.44 -18.96
C ARG A 144 -4.23 5.30 -18.57
N ILE A 145 -3.59 5.41 -17.42
CA ILE A 145 -2.72 4.40 -16.82
C ILE A 145 -3.40 3.94 -15.52
N THR A 146 -3.50 2.62 -15.36
CA THR A 146 -4.02 2.01 -14.13
C THR A 146 -2.94 2.02 -13.06
N PHE A 147 -3.25 2.48 -11.86
CA PHE A 147 -2.40 2.24 -10.68
C PHE A 147 -2.89 1.03 -9.90
N HIS A 148 -1.96 0.17 -9.48
CA HIS A 148 -2.19 -0.87 -8.48
C HIS A 148 -1.38 -0.59 -7.22
N ALA A 149 -2.08 -0.56 -6.09
CA ALA A 149 -1.45 -0.47 -4.77
C ALA A 149 -0.90 -1.82 -4.27
N ALA A 150 -1.35 -2.94 -4.85
CA ALA A 150 -0.84 -4.28 -4.58
C ALA A 150 0.32 -4.64 -5.51
N GLY A 151 1.16 -5.58 -5.07
CA GLY A 151 2.30 -6.10 -5.84
C GLY A 151 1.90 -6.87 -7.09
N VAL A 152 2.89 -7.30 -7.87
CA VAL A 152 2.62 -8.07 -9.09
C VAL A 152 2.26 -9.52 -8.75
N PHE A 153 2.94 -10.13 -7.77
CA PHE A 153 2.64 -11.48 -7.30
C PHE A 153 1.17 -11.66 -6.88
N PRO A 154 0.61 -10.84 -5.96
CA PRO A 154 -0.80 -10.99 -5.59
C PRO A 154 -1.74 -10.76 -6.77
N GLN A 155 -1.42 -9.86 -7.70
CA GLN A 155 -2.20 -9.67 -8.92
C GLN A 155 -2.20 -10.91 -9.82
N CYS A 156 -1.05 -11.55 -10.04
CA CYS A 156 -0.97 -12.78 -10.83
C CYS A 156 -1.80 -13.90 -10.21
N VAL A 157 -1.72 -14.08 -8.88
CA VAL A 157 -2.52 -15.09 -8.16
C VAL A 157 -4.01 -14.80 -8.32
N MET A 158 -4.46 -13.56 -8.07
CA MET A 158 -5.86 -13.18 -8.20
C MET A 158 -6.36 -13.35 -9.65
N ASN A 159 -5.60 -12.88 -10.65
CA ASN A 159 -5.98 -13.00 -12.06
C ASN A 159 -6.08 -14.47 -12.50
N ASN A 160 -5.14 -15.33 -12.07
CA ASN A 160 -5.15 -16.74 -12.42
C ASN A 160 -6.35 -17.48 -11.79
N LEU A 161 -6.73 -17.13 -10.56
CA LEU A 161 -7.92 -17.70 -9.91
C LEU A 161 -9.23 -17.20 -10.52
N VAL A 162 -9.28 -15.95 -11.02
CA VAL A 162 -10.44 -15.48 -11.81
C VAL A 162 -10.53 -16.24 -13.13
N LYS A 163 -9.42 -16.43 -13.84
CA LYS A 163 -9.39 -17.14 -15.14
C LYS A 163 -9.66 -18.64 -14.98
N ASN A 164 -9.17 -19.25 -13.91
CA ASN A 164 -9.28 -20.68 -13.62
C ASN A 164 -9.67 -20.88 -12.14
N PRO A 165 -10.97 -20.84 -11.81
CA PRO A 165 -11.47 -20.88 -10.44
C PRO A 165 -11.42 -22.29 -9.84
N VAL A 166 -10.21 -22.84 -9.70
CA VAL A 166 -9.99 -24.17 -9.10
C VAL A 166 -10.48 -24.24 -7.66
N HIS A 167 -10.49 -23.11 -6.95
CA HIS A 167 -10.99 -22.98 -5.58
C HIS A 167 -12.51 -23.12 -5.46
N ASP A 168 -13.27 -22.97 -6.53
CA ASP A 168 -14.73 -23.21 -6.51
C ASP A 168 -15.08 -24.71 -6.50
N HIS A 169 -14.11 -25.57 -6.80
CA HIS A 169 -14.31 -27.01 -6.94
C HIS A 169 -13.76 -27.82 -5.77
N VAL A 170 -13.27 -27.16 -4.71
CA VAL A 170 -12.72 -27.86 -3.54
C VAL A 170 -13.83 -28.30 -2.57
N PRO A 171 -13.64 -29.40 -1.80
CA PRO A 171 -14.69 -29.93 -0.93
C PRO A 171 -15.08 -29.01 0.25
N THR A 172 -14.12 -28.24 0.78
CA THR A 172 -14.30 -27.35 1.95
C THR A 172 -13.45 -26.11 1.81
N ASP A 173 -13.81 -25.04 2.51
CA ASP A 173 -13.06 -23.77 2.44
C ASP A 173 -11.64 -23.87 3.03
N SER A 174 -11.40 -24.88 3.86
CA SER A 174 -10.10 -25.24 4.43
C SER A 174 -9.27 -26.19 3.56
N HIS A 175 -9.81 -26.67 2.43
CA HIS A 175 -9.10 -27.57 1.55
C HIS A 175 -8.02 -26.83 0.76
N GLN A 176 -6.81 -27.38 0.72
CA GLN A 176 -5.71 -26.80 -0.03
C GLN A 176 -5.86 -27.06 -1.52
N PHE A 177 -5.72 -26.01 -2.32
CA PHE A 177 -5.55 -26.09 -3.77
C PHE A 177 -4.26 -25.40 -4.19
N THR A 178 -3.80 -25.71 -5.40
CA THR A 178 -2.61 -25.08 -6.00
C THR A 178 -3.05 -23.94 -6.91
N ILE A 179 -2.35 -22.81 -6.87
CA ILE A 179 -2.63 -21.69 -7.76
C ILE A 179 -2.29 -22.09 -9.20
N PRO A 180 -3.25 -22.04 -10.14
CA PRO A 180 -3.01 -22.44 -11.52
C PRO A 180 -2.10 -21.42 -12.23
N ASP A 181 -1.31 -21.89 -13.19
CA ASP A 181 -0.55 -21.08 -14.17
C ASP A 181 0.40 -20.02 -13.58
N LEU A 182 0.72 -20.11 -12.28
CA LEU A 182 1.65 -19.20 -11.61
C LEU A 182 3.09 -19.64 -11.90
N PRO A 183 3.99 -18.75 -12.36
CA PRO A 183 5.39 -19.09 -12.55
C PRO A 183 6.11 -19.32 -11.20
N GLY A 184 7.26 -20.01 -11.26
CA GLY A 184 8.09 -20.28 -10.08
C GLY A 184 7.55 -21.44 -9.21
N PRO A 185 7.69 -21.36 -7.87
CA PRO A 185 7.30 -22.45 -6.98
C PRO A 185 5.78 -22.66 -6.96
N SER A 186 5.37 -23.93 -6.79
CA SER A 186 3.96 -24.30 -6.63
C SER A 186 3.40 -23.76 -5.32
N ILE A 187 2.61 -22.68 -5.39
CA ILE A 187 1.96 -22.06 -4.24
C ILE A 187 0.62 -22.73 -3.95
N LYS A 188 0.38 -23.04 -2.67
CA LYS A 188 -0.89 -23.58 -2.19
C LYS A 188 -1.62 -22.60 -1.28
N MET A 189 -2.94 -22.55 -1.42
CA MET A 189 -3.82 -21.73 -0.61
C MET A 189 -5.10 -22.50 -0.25
N VAL A 190 -5.86 -21.95 0.68
CA VAL A 190 -7.20 -22.41 1.04
C VAL A 190 -8.21 -21.32 0.73
N LYS A 191 -9.47 -21.68 0.52
CA LYS A 191 -10.49 -20.73 0.04
C LYS A 191 -10.80 -19.67 1.09
N SER A 192 -10.76 -20.01 2.39
CA SER A 192 -10.99 -19.02 3.47
C SER A 192 -10.00 -17.86 3.45
N GLU A 193 -8.78 -18.08 2.95
CA GLU A 193 -7.70 -17.09 2.86
C GLU A 193 -7.77 -16.21 1.60
N LEU A 194 -8.71 -16.45 0.69
CA LEU A 194 -8.85 -15.65 -0.53
C LEU A 194 -9.63 -14.35 -0.29
N PRO A 195 -9.32 -13.27 -1.03
CA PRO A 195 -10.17 -12.09 -1.11
C PRO A 195 -11.66 -12.44 -1.36
N GLU A 196 -12.57 -11.68 -0.75
CA GLU A 196 -14.02 -11.95 -0.78
C GLU A 196 -14.59 -12.05 -2.20
N PHE A 197 -14.11 -11.20 -3.11
CA PHE A 197 -14.54 -11.19 -4.50
C PHE A 197 -14.18 -12.46 -5.28
N LEU A 198 -13.20 -13.26 -4.82
CA LEU A 198 -12.89 -14.55 -5.43
C LEU A 198 -13.79 -15.65 -4.91
N LYS A 199 -14.45 -15.45 -3.76
CA LYS A 199 -15.21 -16.50 -3.06
C LYS A 199 -16.70 -16.48 -3.39
N HIS A 200 -17.23 -15.31 -3.73
CA HIS A 200 -18.66 -15.10 -3.99
C HIS A 200 -18.86 -14.47 -5.37
N HIS A 201 -19.62 -15.16 -6.23
CA HIS A 201 -20.12 -14.62 -7.49
C HIS A 201 -21.27 -13.65 -7.21
N ASP A 202 -20.96 -12.43 -6.76
CA ASP A 202 -21.92 -11.36 -6.48
C ASP A 202 -21.65 -10.08 -7.32
N PHE A 203 -22.26 -8.94 -6.96
CA PHE A 203 -22.08 -7.66 -7.67
C PHE A 203 -20.61 -7.24 -7.80
N LEU A 204 -19.74 -7.64 -6.87
CA LEU A 204 -18.30 -7.39 -6.97
C LEU A 204 -17.69 -8.14 -8.16
N THR A 205 -18.22 -9.31 -8.53
CA THR A 205 -17.79 -10.09 -9.70
C THR A 205 -18.12 -9.40 -11.01
N SER A 206 -19.31 -8.78 -11.14
CA SER A 206 -19.61 -7.92 -12.31
C SER A 206 -18.69 -6.69 -12.39
N ALA A 207 -18.29 -6.13 -11.25
CA ALA A 207 -17.30 -5.08 -11.22
C ALA A 207 -15.91 -5.59 -11.69
N TRP A 208 -15.54 -6.85 -11.44
CA TRP A 208 -14.26 -7.42 -11.90
C TRP A 208 -14.12 -7.49 -13.42
N ASP A 209 -15.17 -7.87 -14.15
CA ASP A 209 -15.13 -7.87 -15.62
C ASP A 209 -14.91 -6.45 -16.15
N ASP A 210 -15.60 -5.45 -15.60
CA ASP A 210 -15.42 -4.05 -15.97
C ASP A 210 -14.04 -3.51 -15.58
N LEU A 211 -13.53 -3.86 -14.39
CA LEU A 211 -12.18 -3.53 -13.94
C LEU A 211 -11.13 -4.13 -14.89
N LYS A 212 -11.29 -5.39 -15.27
CA LYS A 212 -10.30 -6.09 -16.11
C LYS A 212 -10.35 -5.60 -17.55
N LYS A 213 -11.55 -5.38 -18.09
CA LYS A 213 -11.74 -4.73 -19.38
C LYS A 213 -11.11 -3.34 -19.39
N SER A 214 -11.39 -2.53 -18.37
CA SER A 214 -10.82 -1.18 -18.22
C SER A 214 -9.30 -1.20 -18.16
N GLN A 215 -8.69 -2.15 -17.44
CA GLN A 215 -7.24 -2.33 -17.43
C GLN A 215 -6.69 -2.68 -18.82
N LEU A 216 -7.34 -3.58 -19.56
CA LEU A 216 -6.90 -3.98 -20.91
C LEU A 216 -7.08 -2.87 -21.95
N GLU A 217 -8.07 -1.99 -21.78
CA GLU A 217 -8.30 -0.79 -22.59
C GLU A 217 -7.43 0.41 -22.16
N SER A 218 -6.78 0.34 -20.99
CA SER A 218 -5.85 1.37 -20.52
C SER A 218 -4.55 1.34 -21.33
N TYR A 219 -3.85 2.47 -21.41
CA TYR A 219 -2.54 2.56 -22.09
C TYR A 219 -1.50 1.64 -21.45
N GLY A 220 -1.59 1.44 -20.13
CA GLY A 220 -0.79 0.49 -19.38
C GLY A 220 -1.05 0.56 -17.88
N VAL A 221 -0.14 -0.03 -17.12
CA VAL A 221 -0.24 -0.20 -15.67
C VAL A 221 1.01 0.33 -14.98
N VAL A 222 0.86 1.07 -13.90
CA VAL A 222 1.96 1.43 -13.00
C VAL A 222 1.76 0.75 -11.65
N VAL A 223 2.81 0.10 -11.16
CA VAL A 223 2.78 -0.67 -9.91
C VAL A 223 3.88 -0.18 -8.99
N ASN A 224 3.53 0.04 -7.72
CA ASN A 224 4.54 0.29 -6.68
C ASN A 224 5.22 -1.04 -6.32
N THR A 225 6.17 -1.49 -7.14
CA THR A 225 7.07 -2.62 -6.90
C THR A 225 8.37 -2.36 -7.66
N PHE A 226 9.40 -3.18 -7.45
CA PHE A 226 10.62 -3.16 -8.25
C PHE A 226 10.84 -4.51 -8.91
N TYR A 227 11.39 -4.48 -10.13
CA TYR A 227 11.46 -5.64 -11.00
C TYR A 227 12.15 -6.83 -10.32
N GLU A 228 13.27 -6.59 -9.63
CA GLU A 228 14.11 -7.62 -9.02
C GLU A 228 13.38 -8.43 -7.93
N LEU A 229 12.45 -7.81 -7.19
CA LEU A 229 11.69 -8.47 -6.13
C LEU A 229 10.79 -9.59 -6.67
N GLU A 230 10.22 -9.37 -7.85
CA GLU A 230 9.14 -10.18 -8.40
C GLU A 230 9.37 -10.54 -9.89
N HIS A 231 10.62 -10.58 -10.36
CA HIS A 231 10.97 -10.58 -11.80
C HIS A 231 10.23 -11.65 -12.62
N GLU A 232 10.14 -12.89 -12.12
CA GLU A 232 9.38 -13.97 -12.80
C GLU A 232 7.90 -13.62 -12.98
N TYR A 233 7.29 -12.98 -11.97
CA TYR A 233 5.89 -12.55 -11.99
C TYR A 233 5.70 -11.29 -12.83
N CYS A 234 6.66 -10.36 -12.81
CA CYS A 234 6.69 -9.17 -13.65
C CYS A 234 6.67 -9.52 -15.15
N ASP A 235 7.52 -10.46 -15.56
CA ASP A 235 7.59 -10.91 -16.95
C ASP A 235 6.31 -11.66 -17.36
N TYR A 236 5.77 -12.50 -16.48
CA TYR A 236 4.48 -13.16 -16.68
C TYR A 236 3.33 -12.14 -16.82
N TYR A 237 3.27 -11.14 -15.95
CA TYR A 237 2.23 -10.12 -15.93
C TYR A 237 2.23 -9.28 -17.21
N ARG A 238 3.41 -8.88 -17.71
CA ARG A 238 3.57 -8.19 -19.01
C ARG A 238 3.15 -9.05 -20.20
N LYS A 239 3.22 -10.38 -20.08
CA LYS A 239 2.83 -11.30 -21.15
C LYS A 239 1.34 -11.63 -21.15
N VAL A 240 0.72 -11.69 -19.98
CA VAL A 240 -0.60 -12.33 -19.80
C VAL A 240 -1.70 -11.37 -19.35
N ASP A 241 -1.38 -10.27 -18.66
CA ASP A 241 -2.37 -9.46 -17.94
C ASP A 241 -2.36 -7.96 -18.27
N CYS A 242 -1.35 -7.47 -18.99
CA CYS A 242 -1.28 -6.07 -19.43
C CYS A 242 -0.45 -5.94 -20.71
N GLN A 243 -0.68 -4.86 -21.47
CA GLN A 243 0.14 -4.54 -22.65
C GLN A 243 1.46 -3.85 -22.28
N ARG A 244 1.41 -3.00 -21.24
CA ARG A 244 2.54 -2.23 -20.71
C ARG A 244 2.43 -2.19 -19.20
N ALA A 245 3.56 -2.40 -18.52
CA ALA A 245 3.66 -2.22 -17.08
C ALA A 245 4.99 -1.56 -16.71
N TRP A 246 4.92 -0.58 -15.80
CA TRP A 246 6.07 0.11 -15.21
C TRP A 246 6.13 -0.17 -13.71
N PHE A 247 7.29 -0.64 -13.24
CA PHE A 247 7.53 -1.02 -11.85
C PHE A 247 8.36 0.07 -11.17
N VAL A 248 7.69 1.02 -10.52
CA VAL A 248 8.29 2.31 -10.12
C VAL A 248 8.64 2.41 -8.62
N GLY A 249 8.54 1.30 -7.89
CA GLY A 249 8.73 1.25 -6.45
C GLY A 249 10.15 0.86 -6.02
N PRO A 250 10.38 0.71 -4.71
CA PRO A 250 9.47 1.10 -3.63
C PRO A 250 9.49 2.62 -3.41
N VAL A 251 8.36 3.27 -3.69
CA VAL A 251 8.30 4.75 -3.71
C VAL A 251 8.48 5.41 -2.33
N ALA A 252 8.31 4.63 -1.27
CA ALA A 252 8.59 5.05 0.11
C ALA A 252 10.08 5.34 0.37
N LEU A 253 10.99 4.85 -0.48
CA LEU A 253 12.43 5.09 -0.35
C LEU A 253 12.90 6.34 -1.10
N CYS A 254 12.04 6.99 -1.90
CA CYS A 254 12.44 8.08 -2.80
C CYS A 254 12.49 9.47 -2.13
N ASP A 255 12.11 9.58 -0.86
CA ASP A 255 12.20 10.79 -0.02
C ASP A 255 12.76 10.42 1.38
N GLU A 256 14.08 10.50 1.54
CA GLU A 256 14.72 10.19 2.81
C GLU A 256 14.39 11.20 3.92
N GLN A 257 14.27 12.48 3.56
CA GLN A 257 14.04 13.56 4.53
C GLN A 257 12.56 13.61 4.99
N GLY A 258 11.62 13.11 4.18
CA GLY A 258 10.17 13.10 4.47
C GLY A 258 9.66 11.91 5.29
N LYS A 259 10.51 10.91 5.61
CA LYS A 259 10.08 9.67 6.31
C LYS A 259 9.29 9.93 7.60
N ALA A 260 9.62 10.99 8.33
CA ALA A 260 9.03 11.32 9.62
C ALA A 260 7.63 11.97 9.56
N GLY A 261 7.21 12.48 8.39
CA GLY A 261 5.90 13.11 8.19
C GLY A 261 4.99 12.33 7.24
N ARG A 262 5.52 11.30 6.57
CA ARG A 262 4.83 10.54 5.53
C ARG A 262 3.54 9.89 6.06
N GLY A 263 2.41 10.35 5.53
CA GLY A 263 1.08 9.80 5.86
C GLY A 263 0.51 10.19 7.23
N GLY A 264 1.09 11.17 7.93
CA GLY A 264 0.64 11.57 9.27
C GLY A 264 -0.28 12.78 9.34
N GLY A 265 -0.44 13.50 8.23
CA GLY A 265 -1.04 14.83 8.25
C GLY A 265 -0.30 15.78 9.22
N GLU A 266 -0.99 16.84 9.65
CA GLU A 266 -0.41 17.92 10.47
C GLU A 266 -0.99 17.99 11.89
N SER A 267 -1.66 16.94 12.36
CA SER A 267 -2.28 16.96 13.69
C SER A 267 -1.26 17.01 14.82
N GLU A 268 -1.63 17.69 15.92
CA GLU A 268 -0.78 17.76 17.12
C GLU A 268 -0.50 16.37 17.72
N ALA A 269 -1.51 15.50 17.74
CA ALA A 269 -1.38 14.11 18.18
C ALA A 269 -0.35 13.32 17.35
N ALA A 270 -0.34 13.51 16.02
CA ALA A 270 0.66 12.89 15.15
C ALA A 270 2.09 13.37 15.48
N ARG A 271 2.26 14.68 15.74
CA ARG A 271 3.55 15.25 16.15
C ARG A 271 4.01 14.69 17.50
N GLU A 272 3.13 14.64 18.49
CA GLU A 272 3.45 14.10 19.81
C GLU A 272 3.83 12.62 19.74
N ASN A 273 3.04 11.82 19.01
CA ASN A 273 3.33 10.40 18.79
C ASN A 273 4.69 10.22 18.11
N ARG A 274 5.03 11.05 17.12
CA ARG A 274 6.36 11.02 16.50
C ARG A 274 7.47 11.25 17.51
N GLU A 275 7.41 12.34 18.28
CA GLU A 275 8.43 12.66 19.28
C GLU A 275 8.55 11.56 20.34
N ARG A 276 7.42 11.02 20.80
CA ARG A 276 7.36 9.93 21.77
C ARG A 276 8.00 8.65 21.24
N CYS A 277 7.70 8.25 20.01
CA CYS A 277 8.28 7.07 19.36
C CYS A 277 9.80 7.20 19.24
N MET A 278 10.27 8.29 18.64
CA MET A 278 11.69 8.47 18.37
C MET A 278 12.51 8.60 19.66
N ARG A 279 11.99 9.28 20.68
CA ARG A 279 12.64 9.37 21.99
C ARG A 279 12.77 8.01 22.67
N TRP A 280 11.71 7.20 22.62
CA TRP A 280 11.72 5.88 23.25
C TRP A 280 12.68 4.93 22.54
N LEU A 281 12.69 4.93 21.20
CA LEU A 281 13.62 4.12 20.39
C LEU A 281 15.08 4.54 20.58
N GLY A 282 15.37 5.83 20.77
CA GLY A 282 16.73 6.32 21.00
C GLY A 282 17.37 5.85 22.32
N GLY A 283 16.60 5.22 23.21
CA GLY A 283 17.11 4.60 24.44
C GLY A 283 17.30 3.08 24.35
N LYS A 284 17.23 2.49 23.15
CA LYS A 284 17.22 1.03 22.93
C LYS A 284 18.46 0.55 22.19
N GLU A 285 18.82 -0.71 22.44
CA GLU A 285 19.93 -1.36 21.73
C GLU A 285 19.58 -1.64 20.28
N ALA A 286 20.59 -1.62 19.40
CA ALA A 286 20.39 -1.90 17.98
C ALA A 286 19.76 -3.29 17.76
N GLY A 287 18.69 -3.33 16.97
CA GLY A 287 17.97 -4.56 16.63
C GLY A 287 17.22 -5.24 17.79
N SER A 288 17.04 -4.60 18.96
CA SER A 288 16.37 -5.16 20.14
C SER A 288 14.84 -5.03 20.14
N VAL A 289 14.30 -4.12 19.32
CA VAL A 289 12.87 -3.76 19.32
C VAL A 289 12.12 -4.44 18.18
N MET A 290 10.96 -5.02 18.48
CA MET A 290 9.97 -5.39 17.48
C MET A 290 9.00 -4.24 17.23
N PHE A 291 8.82 -3.87 15.98
CA PHE A 291 7.74 -2.97 15.59
C PHE A 291 6.50 -3.79 15.22
N VAL A 292 5.33 -3.43 15.74
CA VAL A 292 4.04 -4.10 15.49
C VAL A 292 3.06 -3.08 14.94
N CYS A 293 2.62 -3.26 13.69
CA CYS A 293 1.64 -2.37 13.06
C CYS A 293 0.82 -3.10 12.00
N PHE A 294 -0.51 -3.05 12.13
CA PHE A 294 -1.47 -3.66 11.22
C PHE A 294 -2.12 -2.65 10.26
N GLY A 295 -1.53 -1.45 10.13
CA GLY A 295 -2.03 -0.39 9.26
C GLY A 295 -3.30 0.29 9.78
N SER A 296 -3.87 1.17 8.96
CA SER A 296 -5.07 1.95 9.31
C SER A 296 -6.38 1.26 8.95
N TRP A 297 -6.35 0.16 8.19
CA TRP A 297 -7.56 -0.50 7.70
C TRP A 297 -8.03 -1.65 8.59
N CYS A 298 -7.12 -2.51 9.04
CA CYS A 298 -7.46 -3.71 9.78
C CYS A 298 -7.88 -3.39 11.23
N TYR A 299 -8.94 -4.05 11.69
CA TYR A 299 -9.42 -3.99 13.06
C TYR A 299 -9.04 -5.27 13.81
N LEU A 300 -8.80 -5.14 15.12
CA LEU A 300 -8.59 -6.25 16.04
C LEU A 300 -9.52 -6.07 17.24
N GLU A 301 -10.31 -7.09 17.54
CA GLU A 301 -11.22 -7.09 18.70
C GLU A 301 -10.45 -7.14 20.02
N ASP A 302 -11.12 -6.71 21.11
CA ASP A 302 -10.53 -6.65 22.45
C ASP A 302 -9.93 -7.99 22.91
N GLU A 303 -10.56 -9.11 22.57
CA GLU A 303 -10.04 -10.45 22.89
C GLU A 303 -8.71 -10.70 22.18
N GLN A 304 -8.59 -10.31 20.91
CA GLN A 304 -7.34 -10.43 20.16
C GLN A 304 -6.26 -9.46 20.65
N LEU A 305 -6.64 -8.24 21.02
CA LEU A 305 -5.74 -7.25 21.63
C LEU A 305 -5.18 -7.77 22.96
N ARG A 306 -6.00 -8.46 23.76
CA ARG A 306 -5.59 -9.10 25.01
C ARG A 306 -4.57 -10.22 24.78
N GLU A 307 -4.83 -11.14 23.87
CA GLU A 307 -3.88 -12.22 23.54
C GLU A 307 -2.57 -11.67 22.96
N MET A 308 -2.64 -10.58 22.18
CA MET A 308 -1.44 -9.90 21.70
C MET A 308 -0.64 -9.27 22.85
N ALA A 309 -1.30 -8.60 23.80
CA ALA A 309 -0.64 -8.05 24.97
C ALA A 309 0.12 -9.14 25.76
N LEU A 310 -0.53 -10.28 25.99
CA LEU A 310 0.05 -11.43 26.70
C LEU A 310 1.20 -12.07 25.91
N GLY A 311 1.04 -12.28 24.60
CA GLY A 311 2.05 -12.90 23.75
C GLY A 311 3.30 -12.03 23.58
N LEU A 312 3.11 -10.71 23.42
CA LEU A 312 4.21 -9.74 23.37
C LEU A 312 4.98 -9.72 24.70
N GLU A 313 4.26 -9.67 25.82
CA GLU A 313 4.88 -9.74 27.16
C GLU A 313 5.70 -11.03 27.34
N ALA A 314 5.09 -12.18 27.03
CA ALA A 314 5.70 -13.50 27.18
C ALA A 314 6.93 -13.70 26.28
N SER A 315 6.97 -13.05 25.12
CA SER A 315 8.11 -13.13 24.18
C SER A 315 9.42 -12.62 24.79
N GLY A 316 9.34 -11.67 25.73
CA GLY A 316 10.49 -11.01 26.33
C GLY A 316 11.22 -10.00 25.43
N MET A 317 10.78 -9.82 24.18
CA MET A 317 11.33 -8.78 23.28
C MET A 317 10.78 -7.41 23.65
N GLU A 318 11.59 -6.36 23.49
CA GLU A 318 11.07 -5.01 23.55
C GLU A 318 10.17 -4.76 22.33
N PHE A 319 9.10 -3.99 22.48
CA PHE A 319 8.15 -3.76 21.39
C PHE A 319 7.63 -2.33 21.33
N LEU A 320 7.43 -1.84 20.10
CA LEU A 320 6.66 -0.65 19.80
C LEU A 320 5.43 -1.09 19.01
N TRP A 321 4.26 -0.96 19.62
CA TRP A 321 3.00 -1.45 19.07
C TRP A 321 2.04 -0.29 18.79
N VAL A 322 1.65 -0.16 17.52
CA VAL A 322 0.70 0.85 17.05
C VAL A 322 -0.69 0.24 16.99
N LEU A 323 -1.60 0.86 17.74
CA LEU A 323 -3.03 0.64 17.69
C LEU A 323 -3.68 1.66 16.77
N ARG A 324 -4.56 1.20 15.90
CA ARG A 324 -5.42 2.08 15.11
C ARG A 324 -6.21 2.98 16.06
N GLY A 325 -6.18 4.29 15.83
CA GLY A 325 -6.90 5.25 16.67
C GLY A 325 -8.31 5.46 16.15
N ASP A 326 -9.30 4.91 16.84
CA ASP A 326 -10.68 5.37 16.73
C ASP A 326 -11.12 5.99 18.06
N GLY A 327 -11.87 7.08 17.95
CA GLY A 327 -12.56 7.66 19.09
C GLY A 327 -13.52 6.65 19.69
N GLU A 328 -13.56 6.61 21.02
CA GLU A 328 -14.50 5.85 21.87
C GLU A 328 -14.46 4.30 21.85
N HIS A 329 -13.86 3.62 20.87
CA HIS A 329 -13.89 2.15 20.80
C HIS A 329 -12.69 1.42 21.44
N LEU A 330 -11.51 2.05 21.52
CA LEU A 330 -10.39 1.50 22.32
C LEU A 330 -10.62 1.70 23.82
N LYS A 331 -11.53 0.91 24.38
CA LYS A 331 -11.65 0.78 25.84
C LYS A 331 -10.34 0.20 26.39
N THR A 332 -10.04 0.46 27.66
CA THR A 332 -8.91 -0.18 28.36
C THR A 332 -9.21 -1.65 28.72
N GLU A 333 -10.39 -2.17 28.37
CA GLU A 333 -10.88 -3.50 28.72
C GLU A 333 -10.02 -4.64 28.11
N TRP A 334 -9.29 -4.40 27.02
CA TRP A 334 -8.39 -5.40 26.42
C TRP A 334 -7.10 -5.63 27.23
N MET A 335 -6.68 -4.67 28.05
CA MET A 335 -5.41 -4.77 28.78
C MET A 335 -5.53 -5.74 29.95
N PRO A 336 -4.64 -6.75 30.06
CA PRO A 336 -4.58 -7.59 31.26
C PRO A 336 -4.28 -6.74 32.50
N GLU A 337 -4.81 -7.14 33.66
CA GLU A 337 -4.57 -6.44 34.92
C GLU A 337 -3.07 -6.35 35.21
N GLY A 338 -2.59 -5.15 35.54
CA GLY A 338 -1.18 -4.87 35.83
C GLY A 338 -0.23 -4.97 34.63
N TRP A 339 -0.74 -5.07 33.39
CA TRP A 339 0.10 -5.29 32.21
C TRP A 339 1.02 -4.12 31.91
N GLU A 340 0.50 -2.89 31.99
CA GLU A 340 1.28 -1.67 31.74
C GLU A 340 2.49 -1.55 32.66
N GLU A 341 2.35 -1.89 33.93
CA GLU A 341 3.46 -1.90 34.89
C GLU A 341 4.48 -2.99 34.56
N ARG A 342 4.05 -4.19 34.14
CA ARG A 342 4.96 -5.30 33.80
C ARG A 342 5.77 -5.04 32.54
N VAL A 343 5.19 -4.35 31.56
CA VAL A 343 5.88 -3.97 30.32
C VAL A 343 6.52 -2.58 30.40
N GLN A 344 6.47 -1.91 31.55
CA GLN A 344 7.06 -0.58 31.72
C GLN A 344 8.53 -0.59 31.33
N GLY A 345 8.90 0.31 30.42
CA GLY A 345 10.25 0.40 29.89
C GLY A 345 10.57 -0.62 28.79
N LYS A 346 9.81 -1.72 28.63
CA LYS A 346 10.02 -2.72 27.57
C LYS A 346 9.05 -2.56 26.39
N GLY A 347 7.84 -2.10 26.65
CA GLY A 347 6.78 -1.90 25.66
C GLY A 347 6.41 -0.43 25.51
N LEU A 348 6.15 0.00 24.28
CA LEU A 348 5.53 1.28 23.96
C LEU A 348 4.27 1.04 23.12
N VAL A 349 3.10 1.41 23.65
CA VAL A 349 1.83 1.42 22.91
C VAL A 349 1.51 2.83 22.43
N VAL A 350 1.23 2.95 21.14
CA VAL A 350 0.89 4.21 20.46
C VAL A 350 -0.49 4.08 19.85
N LYS A 351 -1.41 4.98 20.18
CA LYS A 351 -2.75 5.01 19.61
C LYS A 351 -2.82 6.04 18.48
N GLY A 352 -3.45 5.68 17.37
CA GLY A 352 -3.57 6.55 16.20
C GLY A 352 -2.39 6.42 15.25
N TRP A 353 -1.93 7.55 14.72
CA TRP A 353 -0.83 7.56 13.76
C TRP A 353 0.54 7.51 14.45
N ALA A 354 1.48 6.78 13.84
CA ALA A 354 2.89 6.76 14.21
C ALA A 354 3.76 6.92 12.95
N PRO A 355 4.98 7.49 13.06
CA PRO A 355 5.86 7.73 11.91
C PRO A 355 6.51 6.42 11.43
N GLN A 356 5.70 5.52 10.84
CA GLN A 356 6.08 4.15 10.50
C GLN A 356 7.40 4.07 9.74
N SER A 357 7.57 4.88 8.68
CA SER A 357 8.80 4.86 7.88
C SER A 357 10.03 5.25 8.70
N ALA A 358 9.91 6.20 9.65
CA ALA A 358 11.02 6.57 10.53
C ALA A 358 11.27 5.53 11.65
N ILE A 359 10.22 4.87 12.15
CA ILE A 359 10.35 3.77 13.12
C ILE A 359 11.08 2.60 12.48
N LEU A 360 10.65 2.19 11.29
CA LEU A 360 11.30 1.11 10.54
C LEU A 360 12.75 1.44 10.21
N ASP A 361 13.08 2.68 9.87
CA ASP A 361 14.46 3.08 9.57
C ASP A 361 15.38 3.14 10.80
N HIS A 362 14.82 3.14 12.02
CA HIS A 362 15.60 3.25 13.25
C HIS A 362 16.42 1.98 13.53
N GLU A 363 17.65 2.15 14.03
CA GLU A 363 18.59 1.04 14.29
C GLU A 363 18.09 0.07 15.36
N ALA A 364 17.40 0.57 16.38
CA ALA A 364 16.82 -0.24 17.45
C ALA A 364 15.79 -1.26 16.94
N VAL A 365 15.09 -0.98 15.82
CA VAL A 365 14.08 -1.90 15.30
C VAL A 365 14.76 -3.08 14.61
N GLY A 366 14.53 -4.28 15.12
CA GLY A 366 15.10 -5.53 14.59
C GLY A 366 14.18 -6.34 13.70
N VAL A 367 12.87 -6.19 13.85
CA VAL A 367 11.85 -7.01 13.16
C VAL A 367 10.52 -6.27 13.08
N PHE A 368 9.75 -6.58 12.05
CA PHE A 368 8.44 -5.99 11.81
C PHE A 368 7.35 -7.06 11.80
N MET A 369 6.42 -7.00 12.75
CA MET A 369 5.17 -7.74 12.70
C MET A 369 4.10 -6.91 11.98
N THR A 370 3.58 -7.47 10.89
CA THR A 370 2.68 -6.75 10.01
C THR A 370 1.58 -7.62 9.44
N HIS A 371 0.51 -6.95 9.04
CA HIS A 371 -0.63 -7.50 8.32
C HIS A 371 -0.32 -7.97 6.90
N CYS A 372 0.92 -7.88 6.43
CA CYS A 372 1.32 -8.22 5.05
C CYS A 372 0.65 -7.37 3.96
N GLY A 373 0.23 -6.14 4.28
CA GLY A 373 -0.14 -5.17 3.25
C GLY A 373 1.07 -4.78 2.41
N TRP A 374 0.88 -4.63 1.10
CA TRP A 374 1.98 -4.47 0.13
C TRP A 374 2.94 -3.31 0.46
N ASN A 375 2.41 -2.13 0.80
CA ASN A 375 3.25 -0.99 1.21
C ASN A 375 4.06 -1.27 2.48
N SER A 376 3.46 -1.97 3.45
CA SER A 376 4.17 -2.33 4.70
C SER A 376 5.30 -3.31 4.43
N LEU A 377 5.09 -4.26 3.50
CA LEU A 377 6.14 -5.17 3.05
C LEU A 377 7.31 -4.39 2.42
N LEU A 378 7.03 -3.48 1.49
CA LEU A 378 8.06 -2.67 0.82
C LEU A 378 8.83 -1.77 1.80
N GLU A 379 8.13 -1.13 2.74
CA GLU A 379 8.77 -0.30 3.78
C GLU A 379 9.65 -1.15 4.71
N GLY A 380 9.15 -2.30 5.15
CA GLY A 380 9.89 -3.22 6.02
C GLY A 380 11.16 -3.74 5.35
N LEU A 381 11.04 -4.28 4.13
CA LEU A 381 12.19 -4.78 3.37
C LEU A 381 13.16 -3.67 3.00
N GLY A 382 12.67 -2.50 2.57
CA GLY A 382 13.49 -1.33 2.30
C GLY A 382 14.31 -0.86 3.51
N CYS A 383 13.80 -1.10 4.72
CA CYS A 383 14.49 -0.79 5.99
C CYS A 383 15.22 -2.01 6.60
N ARG A 384 15.50 -3.06 5.82
CA ARG A 384 16.25 -4.27 6.25
C ARG A 384 15.54 -5.08 7.34
N LYS A 385 14.22 -4.99 7.45
CA LYS A 385 13.46 -5.65 8.53
C LYS A 385 12.89 -6.99 8.06
N PRO A 386 13.24 -8.10 8.73
CA PRO A 386 12.50 -9.35 8.62
C PRO A 386 11.05 -9.19 9.01
N ILE A 387 10.20 -10.07 8.50
CA ILE A 387 8.74 -9.99 8.64
C ILE A 387 8.21 -11.11 9.53
N LEU A 388 7.48 -10.76 10.59
CA LEU A 388 6.53 -11.66 11.24
C LEU A 388 5.17 -11.45 10.58
N ALA A 389 4.81 -12.39 9.71
CA ALA A 389 3.66 -12.29 8.82
C ALA A 389 2.38 -12.68 9.56
N TRP A 390 1.44 -11.74 9.63
CA TRP A 390 0.12 -11.96 10.21
C TRP A 390 -0.96 -11.38 9.29
N PRO A 391 -1.26 -12.03 8.16
CA PRO A 391 -2.24 -11.52 7.21
C PRO A 391 -3.64 -11.40 7.81
N LEU A 392 -4.37 -10.34 7.42
CA LEU A 392 -5.69 -10.02 8.01
C LEU A 392 -6.84 -9.80 7.02
N ALA A 393 -6.57 -9.43 5.76
CA ALA A 393 -7.62 -8.98 4.84
C ALA A 393 -7.14 -9.04 3.38
N PHE A 394 -8.08 -8.92 2.43
CA PHE A 394 -7.81 -8.78 0.99
C PHE A 394 -6.68 -9.69 0.47
N ASP A 395 -5.61 -9.12 -0.09
CA ASP A 395 -4.48 -9.83 -0.69
C ASP A 395 -3.39 -10.22 0.34
N HIS A 396 -3.54 -9.90 1.62
CA HIS A 396 -2.49 -10.09 2.62
C HIS A 396 -2.04 -11.54 2.75
N PHE A 397 -2.96 -12.50 2.67
CA PHE A 397 -2.65 -13.94 2.73
C PHE A 397 -1.88 -14.42 1.50
N ILE A 398 -2.17 -13.81 0.34
CA ILE A 398 -1.43 -14.05 -0.88
C ILE A 398 -0.02 -13.48 -0.73
N THR A 399 0.10 -12.22 -0.29
CA THR A 399 1.38 -11.56 -0.02
C THR A 399 2.22 -12.32 1.04
N GLU A 400 1.60 -12.94 2.04
CA GLU A 400 2.29 -13.84 2.98
C GLU A 400 3.02 -14.99 2.26
N ARG A 401 2.44 -15.57 1.20
CA ARG A 401 3.09 -16.65 0.43
C ARG A 401 4.38 -16.16 -0.22
N LEU A 402 4.38 -14.94 -0.77
CA LEU A 402 5.60 -14.33 -1.31
C LEU A 402 6.66 -14.16 -0.20
N VAL A 403 6.27 -13.63 0.96
CA VAL A 403 7.17 -13.39 2.10
C VAL A 403 7.81 -14.66 2.62
N VAL A 404 7.00 -15.70 2.86
CA VAL A 404 7.41 -16.91 3.59
C VAL A 404 7.99 -17.97 2.66
N GLU A 405 7.38 -18.19 1.49
CA GLU A 405 7.72 -19.34 0.62
C GLU A 405 8.69 -18.97 -0.50
N VAL A 406 8.56 -17.76 -1.06
CA VAL A 406 9.37 -17.29 -2.19
C VAL A 406 10.62 -16.55 -1.71
N LEU A 407 10.42 -15.42 -1.02
CA LEU A 407 11.51 -14.55 -0.57
C LEU A 407 12.22 -15.09 0.68
N LYS A 408 11.50 -15.85 1.50
CA LYS A 408 11.97 -16.44 2.77
C LYS A 408 12.56 -15.39 3.71
N VAL A 409 11.94 -14.21 3.74
CA VAL A 409 12.31 -13.04 4.57
C VAL A 409 11.43 -12.92 5.82
N GLY A 410 10.50 -13.85 5.99
CA GLY A 410 9.54 -13.84 7.08
C GLY A 410 9.06 -15.23 7.47
N VAL A 411 8.41 -15.29 8.63
CA VAL A 411 7.70 -16.47 9.13
C VAL A 411 6.27 -16.10 9.47
N ARG A 412 5.36 -17.08 9.40
CA ARG A 412 3.98 -16.92 9.85
C ARG A 412 3.94 -16.79 11.36
N VAL A 413 3.10 -15.89 11.86
CA VAL A 413 2.84 -15.80 13.31
C VAL A 413 2.01 -17.00 13.78
N TRP A 414 1.09 -17.50 12.95
CA TRP A 414 0.21 -18.58 13.33
C TRP A 414 -0.25 -19.43 12.14
N ASP A 415 -0.28 -20.75 12.34
CA ASP A 415 -0.69 -21.77 11.36
C ASP A 415 -2.12 -22.31 11.62
N GLY A 416 -2.90 -21.67 12.50
CA GLY A 416 -4.27 -22.07 12.81
C GLY A 416 -5.28 -21.76 11.69
N PHE A 417 -6.57 -21.83 12.02
CA PHE A 417 -7.61 -21.43 11.07
C PHE A 417 -7.55 -19.92 10.80
N ARG A 418 -7.62 -19.52 9.54
CA ARG A 418 -7.51 -18.11 9.14
C ARG A 418 -8.52 -17.80 8.03
N SER A 419 -9.07 -16.59 8.08
CA SER A 419 -10.02 -16.11 7.07
C SER A 419 -9.82 -14.63 6.79
N THR A 420 -10.13 -14.24 5.55
CA THR A 420 -10.28 -12.83 5.14
C THR A 420 -11.60 -12.22 5.57
N ILE A 421 -12.62 -13.03 5.92
CA ILE A 421 -13.93 -12.56 6.38
C ILE A 421 -13.85 -12.25 7.87
N GLU A 422 -14.23 -11.04 8.26
CA GLU A 422 -14.16 -10.56 9.64
C GLU A 422 -14.90 -11.48 10.62
N LYS A 423 -16.12 -11.91 10.28
CA LYS A 423 -16.97 -12.76 11.13
C LYS A 423 -16.46 -14.20 11.30
N GLU A 424 -15.51 -14.62 10.49
CA GLU A 424 -14.88 -15.94 10.56
C GLU A 424 -13.52 -15.90 11.26
N LYS A 425 -13.00 -14.71 11.58
CA LYS A 425 -11.72 -14.59 12.27
C LYS A 425 -11.82 -15.24 13.64
N VAL A 426 -10.77 -15.98 13.97
CA VAL A 426 -10.59 -16.63 15.26
C VAL A 426 -9.40 -15.98 15.96
N VAL A 427 -9.44 -16.00 17.28
CA VAL A 427 -8.39 -15.41 18.10
C VAL A 427 -7.10 -16.23 17.97
N VAL A 428 -6.03 -15.54 17.60
CA VAL A 428 -4.66 -16.04 17.61
C VAL A 428 -4.17 -16.09 19.06
N PRO A 429 -3.82 -17.27 19.60
CA PRO A 429 -3.41 -17.40 21.00
C PRO A 429 -2.08 -16.70 21.28
N ALA A 430 -1.93 -16.17 22.49
CA ALA A 430 -0.72 -15.54 23.01
C ALA A 430 0.51 -16.44 22.84
N GLU A 431 0.38 -17.75 23.03
CA GLU A 431 1.50 -18.68 22.89
C GLU A 431 1.95 -18.82 21.43
N ALA A 432 1.07 -18.60 20.44
CA ALA A 432 1.48 -18.57 19.04
C ALA A 432 2.34 -17.35 18.75
N ILE A 433 1.93 -16.18 19.26
CA ILE A 433 2.64 -14.92 19.15
C ILE A 433 4.01 -15.03 19.83
N GLU A 434 4.03 -15.51 21.08
CA GLU A 434 5.26 -15.76 21.83
C GLU A 434 6.22 -16.66 21.04
N ARG A 435 5.73 -17.81 20.56
CA ARG A 435 6.57 -18.76 19.81
C ARG A 435 7.13 -18.14 18.54
N ALA A 436 6.33 -17.42 17.76
CA ALA A 436 6.79 -16.77 16.53
C ALA A 436 7.91 -15.75 16.81
N VAL A 437 7.75 -14.95 17.86
CA VAL A 437 8.74 -13.95 18.26
C VAL A 437 10.00 -14.60 18.83
N ARG A 438 9.87 -15.61 19.71
CA ARG A 438 11.02 -16.33 20.28
C ARG A 438 11.84 -17.03 19.20
N LYS A 439 11.19 -17.68 18.24
CA LYS A 439 11.84 -18.36 17.11
C LYS A 439 12.69 -17.38 16.27
N PHE A 440 12.30 -16.11 16.22
CA PHE A 440 13.09 -15.06 15.59
C PHE A 440 14.29 -14.61 16.44
N ILE A 441 14.15 -14.57 17.77
CA ILE A 441 15.20 -14.11 18.71
C ILE A 441 16.29 -15.16 18.95
N GLU A 442 15.95 -16.45 18.91
CA GLU A 442 16.88 -17.55 19.18
C GLU A 442 18.11 -17.50 18.25
N GLY A 443 19.27 -17.17 18.83
CA GLY A 443 20.51 -16.89 18.10
C GLY A 443 21.05 -18.09 17.31
N SER A 444 21.60 -17.81 16.11
CA SER A 444 22.16 -18.74 15.11
C SER A 444 21.18 -19.61 14.30
N GLY A 445 19.87 -19.34 14.39
CA GLY A 445 18.82 -20.04 13.65
C GLY A 445 18.22 -19.28 12.46
N GLU A 446 16.92 -19.46 12.28
CA GLU A 446 16.09 -18.93 11.18
C GLU A 446 16.05 -17.39 11.14
N GLY A 447 16.01 -16.73 12.30
CA GLY A 447 15.93 -15.27 12.40
C GLY A 447 17.16 -14.53 11.84
N GLU A 448 18.36 -15.05 12.05
CA GLU A 448 19.60 -14.46 11.52
C GLU A 448 19.67 -14.57 9.99
N GLU A 449 19.25 -15.70 9.45
CA GLU A 449 19.17 -15.90 8.01
C GLU A 449 18.10 -14.99 7.37
N MET A 450 16.97 -14.78 8.05
CA MET A 450 15.98 -13.79 7.62
C MET A 450 16.55 -12.36 7.63
N ARG A 451 17.33 -11.98 8.64
CA ARG A 451 18.02 -10.67 8.70
C ARG A 451 18.96 -10.47 7.51
N LYS A 452 19.76 -11.49 7.16
CA LYS A 452 20.65 -11.44 5.99
C LYS A 452 19.89 -11.26 4.69
N ARG A 453 18.79 -11.99 4.49
CA ARG A 453 17.95 -11.85 3.30
C ARG A 453 17.27 -10.49 3.24
N ALA A 454 16.72 -10.00 4.35
CA ALA A 454 16.11 -8.68 4.42
C ALA A 454 17.14 -7.57 4.13
N ALA A 455 18.37 -7.70 4.63
CA ALA A 455 19.45 -6.76 4.32
C ALA A 455 19.80 -6.74 2.82
N LYS A 456 19.89 -7.92 2.20
CA LYS A 456 20.11 -8.02 0.74
C LYS A 456 18.97 -7.38 -0.05
N TRP A 457 17.71 -7.62 0.34
CA TRP A 457 16.58 -7.01 -0.36
C TRP A 457 16.52 -5.50 -0.18
N ALA A 458 16.92 -4.95 0.96
CA ALA A 458 17.03 -3.51 1.15
C ALA A 458 18.06 -2.87 0.22
N GLU A 459 19.21 -3.52 0.02
CA GLU A 459 20.25 -3.05 -0.91
C GLU A 459 19.72 -3.01 -2.34
N ILE A 460 19.06 -4.08 -2.78
CA ILE A 460 18.45 -4.16 -4.12
C ILE A 460 17.33 -3.12 -4.27
N ALA A 461 16.48 -2.97 -3.26
CA ALA A 461 15.40 -1.98 -3.25
C ALA A 461 15.94 -0.54 -3.36
N GLY A 462 17.00 -0.22 -2.62
CA GLY A 462 17.68 1.07 -2.70
C GLY A 462 18.35 1.30 -4.06
N ALA A 463 18.96 0.26 -4.65
CA ALA A 463 19.53 0.32 -5.99
C ALA A 463 18.44 0.59 -7.05
N ALA A 464 17.32 -0.12 -7.02
CA ALA A 464 16.24 0.00 -8.01
C ALA A 464 15.71 1.44 -8.17
N VAL A 465 15.61 2.21 -7.09
CA VAL A 465 15.16 3.61 -7.10
C VAL A 465 16.27 4.63 -7.34
N ALA A 466 17.53 4.19 -7.33
CA ALA A 466 18.67 5.06 -7.61
C ALA A 466 18.67 5.52 -9.07
N GLU A 467 19.32 6.66 -9.33
CA GLU A 467 19.37 7.25 -10.67
C GLU A 467 19.97 6.25 -11.68
N GLY A 468 19.21 5.95 -12.72
CA GLY A 468 19.62 5.07 -13.81
C GLY A 468 19.39 3.58 -13.58
N ASP A 469 18.79 3.15 -12.47
CA ASP A 469 18.46 1.74 -12.22
C ASP A 469 17.01 1.38 -12.61
N SER A 470 16.55 0.16 -12.31
CA SER A 470 15.34 -0.47 -12.85
C SER A 470 14.07 0.37 -12.67
N SER A 471 13.72 0.73 -11.44
CA SER A 471 12.51 1.50 -11.14
C SER A 471 12.60 2.97 -11.54
N HIS A 472 13.79 3.58 -11.42
CA HIS A 472 14.04 4.91 -11.96
C HIS A 472 13.88 4.95 -13.49
N LYS A 473 14.39 3.93 -14.20
CA LYS A 473 14.23 3.80 -15.66
C LYS A 473 12.78 3.59 -16.05
N ASP A 474 12.05 2.71 -15.36
CA ASP A 474 10.63 2.48 -15.64
C ASP A 474 9.80 3.74 -15.40
N LEU A 475 10.08 4.51 -14.33
CA LEU A 475 9.44 5.80 -14.08
C LEU A 475 9.70 6.81 -15.21
N ASN A 476 10.96 6.97 -15.64
CA ASN A 476 11.29 7.91 -16.71
C ASN A 476 10.72 7.45 -18.06
N SER A 477 10.74 6.14 -18.34
CA SER A 477 10.14 5.55 -19.53
C SER A 477 8.64 5.84 -19.60
N LEU A 478 7.91 5.68 -18.49
CA LEU A 478 6.52 6.08 -18.39
C LEU A 478 6.34 7.56 -18.73
N ILE A 479 7.13 8.46 -18.14
CA ILE A 479 7.00 9.90 -18.39
C ILE A 479 7.34 10.25 -19.85
N ASP A 480 8.38 9.65 -20.42
CA ASP A 480 8.80 9.87 -21.80
C ASP A 480 7.73 9.41 -22.81
N ASP A 481 7.09 8.26 -22.55
CA ASP A 481 5.92 7.78 -23.30
C ASP A 481 4.78 8.80 -23.29
N LEU A 482 4.45 9.37 -22.12
CA LEU A 482 3.42 10.40 -22.02
C LEU A 482 3.77 11.67 -22.79
N PHE A 483 5.04 12.09 -22.81
CA PHE A 483 5.49 13.20 -23.65
C PHE A 483 5.39 12.90 -25.16
N VAL A 484 5.67 11.67 -25.58
CA VAL A 484 5.46 11.23 -26.97
C VAL A 484 3.96 11.36 -27.33
N LEU A 485 3.08 10.75 -26.53
CA LEU A 485 1.64 10.77 -26.77
C LEU A 485 1.06 12.19 -26.79
N GLN A 486 1.51 13.06 -25.88
CA GLN A 486 1.10 14.46 -25.86
C GLN A 486 1.46 15.19 -27.17
N ARG A 487 2.68 14.97 -27.69
CA ARG A 487 3.14 15.56 -28.95
C ARG A 487 2.38 15.03 -30.14
N GLU A 488 2.15 13.72 -30.19
CA GLU A 488 1.40 13.08 -31.28
C GLU A 488 -0.05 13.59 -31.35
N ARG A 489 -0.73 13.69 -30.21
CA ARG A 489 -2.07 14.27 -30.11
C ARG A 489 -2.09 15.74 -30.57
N LYS A 490 -1.12 16.55 -30.15
CA LYS A 490 -1.00 17.96 -30.58
C LYS A 490 -0.75 18.12 -32.08
N ASN A 491 -0.16 17.10 -32.70
CA ASN A 491 0.07 17.05 -34.15
C ASN A 491 -1.11 16.43 -34.91
N GLY A 492 -2.24 16.16 -34.26
CA GLY A 492 -3.45 15.63 -34.90
C GLY A 492 -3.43 14.13 -35.19
N LYS A 493 -2.50 13.36 -34.59
CA LYS A 493 -2.55 11.90 -34.63
C LYS A 493 -3.52 11.38 -33.57
N HIS A 494 -4.28 10.35 -33.92
CA HIS A 494 -5.06 9.58 -32.95
C HIS A 494 -4.13 8.67 -32.13
N ILE A 495 -4.39 8.59 -30.83
CA ILE A 495 -3.75 7.63 -29.92
C ILE A 495 -4.51 6.32 -30.08
N GLU A 496 -3.84 5.25 -30.51
CA GLU A 496 -4.38 3.88 -30.57
C GLU A 496 -4.24 3.16 -29.21
#